data_AF-A0A1S1EJ98-F1
#
_entry.id   AF-A0A1S1EJ98-F1
#
_cell.length_a   1.000
_cell.length_b   1.000
_cell.length_c   1.000
_cell.angle_alpha   90.00
_cell.angle_beta   90.00
_cell.angle_gamma   90.00
#
_symmetry.space_group_name_H-M   'P 1'
#
loop_
_entity.id
_entity.type
_entity.pdbx_description
1 polymer ?
#
loop_
_entity_poly.entity_id
_entity_poly.type
_entity_poly.pdbx_seq_one_letter_code
_entity_poly.pdbx_strand_id
1 'polypeptide(L)'
;MTEHHLLPRDDQPGDYTGCWNQVHVRTVYPDTAAGVWHFAMTEELRGTYCGKFNRMWGCELPGARVSTRRGGTVTIAAQGATIGQIITTLNPWKFRGTRLGFCPDCLDMARAQAELISQPKYRLRGLLRQFDGAATPPA
;
A
#
# COMPACT_ATOMS: atom_id res chain seq x y z
N MET A 1 -23.21 33.66 7.06
CA MET A 1 -22.72 32.91 5.88
C MET A 1 -21.29 32.53 6.18
N THR A 2 -21.00 31.26 6.43
CA THR A 2 -19.67 30.78 6.84
C THR A 2 -18.75 30.75 5.62
N GLU A 3 -17.72 31.60 5.63
CA GLU A 3 -16.63 31.57 4.66
C GLU A 3 -15.90 30.24 4.76
N HIS A 4 -16.21 29.32 3.85
CA HIS A 4 -15.38 28.15 3.62
C HIS A 4 -14.01 28.66 3.15
N HIS A 5 -13.03 28.65 4.05
CA HIS A 5 -11.62 28.86 3.70
C HIS A 5 -11.25 27.77 2.71
N LEU A 6 -11.35 28.08 1.42
CA LEU A 6 -10.84 27.25 0.34
C LEU A 6 -9.34 27.16 0.58
N LEU A 7 -8.85 25.94 0.77
CA LEU A 7 -7.42 25.67 0.83
C LEU A 7 -6.73 26.35 -0.37
N PRO A 8 -5.48 26.83 -0.23
CA PRO A 8 -4.70 27.31 -1.37
C PRO A 8 -4.80 26.32 -2.53
N ARG A 9 -4.87 26.77 -3.79
CA ARG A 9 -5.05 25.90 -4.99
C ARG A 9 -4.16 24.65 -5.00
N ASP A 10 -2.99 24.77 -4.39
CA ASP A 10 -1.99 23.73 -4.26
C ASP A 10 -2.24 22.70 -3.16
N ASP A 11 -2.99 23.10 -2.13
CA ASP A 11 -3.44 22.28 -1.00
C ASP A 11 -4.90 21.84 -1.20
N GLN A 12 -5.58 22.37 -2.23
CA GLN A 12 -6.78 21.74 -2.74
C GLN A 12 -6.38 20.35 -3.24
N PRO A 13 -7.17 19.30 -2.96
CA PRO A 13 -6.97 18.05 -3.66
C PRO A 13 -6.98 18.38 -5.15
N GLY A 14 -5.87 18.12 -5.85
CA GLY A 14 -5.82 18.25 -7.31
C GLY A 14 -6.89 17.36 -7.95
N ASP A 15 -6.96 17.26 -9.29
CA ASP A 15 -7.90 16.37 -9.99
C ASP A 15 -7.65 14.89 -9.62
N TYR A 16 -8.09 14.55 -8.41
CA TYR A 16 -7.73 13.40 -7.63
C TYR A 16 -8.60 12.26 -8.11
N THR A 17 -8.03 11.45 -9.00
CA THR A 17 -8.69 10.26 -9.55
C THR A 17 -8.41 9.00 -8.72
N GLY A 18 -7.86 9.14 -7.50
CA GLY A 18 -7.59 8.00 -6.63
C GLY A 18 -6.54 7.06 -7.22
N CYS A 19 -5.28 7.51 -7.30
CA CYS A 19 -4.14 6.72 -7.79
C CYS A 19 -3.69 5.60 -6.82
N TRP A 20 -4.64 4.94 -6.14
CA TRP A 20 -4.40 3.72 -5.37
C TRP A 20 -3.99 2.52 -6.24
N ASN A 21 -3.89 2.71 -7.55
CA ASN A 21 -3.32 1.79 -8.53
C ASN A 21 -1.79 1.88 -8.66
N GLN A 22 -1.14 2.88 -8.04
CA GLN A 22 0.31 3.07 -8.19
C GLN A 22 1.13 2.39 -7.09
N VAL A 23 0.57 2.24 -5.89
CA VAL A 23 1.19 1.49 -4.80
C VAL A 23 0.75 0.04 -4.88
N HIS A 24 1.72 -0.84 -4.94
CA HIS A 24 1.53 -2.28 -5.05
C HIS A 24 2.07 -2.98 -3.81
N VAL A 25 1.27 -3.87 -3.24
CA VAL A 25 1.70 -4.80 -2.20
C VAL A 25 2.12 -6.09 -2.91
N ARG A 26 3.38 -6.47 -2.74
CA ARG A 26 3.93 -7.72 -3.32
C ARG A 26 3.99 -8.84 -2.31
N THR A 27 4.27 -8.51 -1.06
CA THR A 27 4.47 -9.49 0.01
C THR A 27 3.58 -9.14 1.18
N VAL A 28 2.98 -10.16 1.80
CA VAL A 28 2.18 -10.02 3.01
C VAL A 28 2.60 -11.00 4.07
N TYR A 29 2.44 -10.60 5.33
CA TYR A 29 2.82 -11.39 6.48
C TYR A 29 1.58 -11.77 7.29
N PRO A 30 1.34 -13.07 7.52
CA PRO A 30 0.22 -13.50 8.34
C PRO A 30 0.54 -13.30 9.82
N ASP A 31 -0.30 -12.53 10.50
CA ASP A 31 -0.35 -12.47 11.95
C ASP A 31 -1.64 -13.16 12.43
N THR A 32 -1.52 -14.46 12.69
CA THR A 32 -2.64 -15.27 13.14
C THR A 32 -3.11 -14.92 14.56
N ALA A 33 -2.25 -14.29 15.37
CA ALA A 33 -2.61 -13.88 16.73
C ALA A 33 -3.49 -12.62 16.70
N ALA A 34 -3.12 -11.64 15.86
CA ALA A 34 -3.93 -10.44 15.64
C ALA A 34 -5.07 -10.65 14.63
N GLY A 35 -5.10 -11.78 13.92
CA GLY A 35 -6.13 -12.09 12.93
C GLY A 35 -6.01 -11.27 11.64
N VAL A 36 -4.81 -10.81 11.28
CA VAL A 36 -4.60 -9.88 10.15
C VAL A 36 -3.44 -10.25 9.23
N TRP A 37 -3.51 -9.78 7.99
CA TRP A 37 -2.40 -9.68 7.06
C TRP A 37 -1.73 -8.31 7.20
N HIS A 38 -0.44 -8.31 7.48
CA HIS A 38 0.39 -7.10 7.40
C HIS A 38 0.99 -6.96 6.01
N PHE A 39 1.07 -5.73 5.50
CA PHE A 39 1.59 -5.46 4.17
C PHE A 39 3.07 -5.12 4.26
N ALA A 40 3.88 -5.84 3.49
CA ALA A 40 5.29 -5.49 3.35
C ALA A 40 5.42 -4.18 2.58
N MET A 41 6.38 -3.36 3.00
CA MET A 41 6.92 -2.28 2.18
C MET A 41 7.80 -2.86 1.06
N THR A 42 8.27 -2.01 0.14
CA THR A 42 9.21 -2.45 -0.91
C THR A 42 10.49 -3.03 -0.29
N GLU A 43 11.21 -3.86 -1.05
CA GLU A 43 12.44 -4.52 -0.58
C GLU A 43 13.51 -3.54 -0.07
N GLU A 44 13.50 -2.31 -0.60
CA GLU A 44 14.37 -1.20 -0.19
C GLU A 44 14.06 -0.70 1.23
N LEU A 45 12.78 -0.63 1.61
CA LEU A 45 12.32 -0.06 2.88
C LEU A 45 12.16 -1.09 4.01
N ARG A 46 12.33 -2.39 3.71
CA ARG A 46 12.29 -3.57 4.61
C ARG A 46 11.40 -3.40 5.86
N GLY A 47 10.21 -4.02 5.84
CA GLY A 47 9.33 -4.09 7.00
C GLY A 47 7.87 -4.07 6.59
N THR A 48 6.98 -3.77 7.54
CA THR A 48 5.55 -3.57 7.26
C THR A 48 5.16 -2.12 7.39
N TYR A 49 4.11 -1.73 6.67
CA TYR A 49 3.56 -0.36 6.73
C TYR A 49 3.17 0.08 8.14
N CYS A 50 2.77 -0.85 9.00
CA CYS A 50 2.40 -0.54 10.39
C CYS A 50 3.59 -0.49 11.36
N GLY A 51 4.79 -0.91 10.94
CA GLY A 51 6.00 -0.99 11.79
C GLY A 51 5.94 -2.02 12.94
N LYS A 52 4.79 -2.64 13.18
CA LYS A 52 4.54 -3.55 14.33
C LYS A 52 4.99 -4.99 14.08
N PHE A 53 5.21 -5.37 12.82
CA PHE A 53 5.44 -6.76 12.47
C PHE A 53 6.76 -6.93 11.74
N ASN A 54 7.72 -7.58 12.41
CA ASN A 54 9.05 -7.81 11.90
C ASN A 54 9.30 -9.33 11.90
N ARG A 55 9.29 -10.00 10.73
CA ARG A 55 9.42 -11.48 10.66
C ARG A 55 10.11 -12.03 9.41
N MET A 56 10.66 -13.23 9.63
CA MET A 56 11.61 -13.99 8.80
C MET A 56 11.06 -14.61 7.50
N TRP A 57 9.75 -14.56 7.24
CA TRP A 57 9.13 -15.17 6.07
C TRP A 57 7.79 -14.51 5.72
N GLY A 58 7.48 -14.35 4.44
CA GLY A 58 6.25 -13.76 3.93
C GLY A 58 5.65 -14.51 2.75
N CYS A 59 4.37 -14.26 2.48
CA CYS A 59 3.66 -14.77 1.32
C CYS A 59 3.78 -13.79 0.16
N GLU A 60 4.31 -14.25 -0.97
CA GLU A 60 4.28 -13.50 -2.21
C GLU A 60 2.88 -13.53 -2.84
N LEU A 61 2.43 -12.38 -3.30
CA LEU A 61 1.16 -12.20 -3.98
C LEU A 61 1.23 -12.40 -5.50
N PRO A 62 2.30 -12.03 -6.23
CA PRO A 62 2.37 -12.26 -7.67
C PRO A 62 2.02 -13.68 -8.10
N GLY A 63 1.10 -13.83 -9.06
CA GLY A 63 0.62 -15.13 -9.54
C GLY A 63 -0.40 -15.81 -8.62
N ALA A 64 -0.65 -15.30 -7.41
CA ALA A 64 -1.66 -15.87 -6.53
C ALA A 64 -3.07 -15.67 -7.10
N ARG A 65 -3.87 -16.75 -7.07
CA ARG A 65 -5.30 -16.71 -7.42
C ARG A 65 -6.12 -16.43 -6.17
N VAL A 66 -6.73 -15.25 -6.12
CA VAL A 66 -7.46 -14.76 -4.94
C VAL A 66 -8.93 -14.50 -5.26
N SER A 67 -9.81 -14.66 -4.27
CA SER A 67 -11.24 -14.42 -4.44
C SER A 67 -11.58 -12.93 -4.38
N THR A 68 -12.62 -12.53 -5.09
CA THR A 68 -13.10 -11.14 -5.15
C THR A 68 -14.40 -10.98 -4.36
N ARG A 69 -14.69 -9.75 -3.92
CA ARG A 69 -15.90 -9.39 -3.17
C ARG A 69 -17.18 -9.55 -3.98
N ARG A 70 -17.10 -9.42 -5.31
CA ARG A 70 -18.24 -9.56 -6.24
C ARG A 70 -18.49 -11.00 -6.69
N GLY A 71 -17.74 -11.96 -6.14
CA GLY A 71 -17.74 -13.34 -6.60
C GLY A 71 -16.75 -13.58 -7.74
N GLY A 72 -16.16 -14.78 -7.76
CA GLY A 72 -15.11 -15.17 -8.69
C GLY A 72 -13.70 -15.01 -8.13
N THR A 73 -12.72 -15.09 -9.02
CA THR A 73 -11.29 -15.05 -8.68
C THR A 73 -10.51 -14.19 -9.65
N VAL A 74 -9.48 -13.52 -9.17
CA VAL A 74 -8.50 -12.80 -9.99
C VAL A 74 -7.10 -13.31 -9.68
N THR A 75 -6.23 -13.36 -10.68
CA THR A 75 -4.81 -13.63 -10.50
C THR A 75 -4.08 -12.32 -10.29
N ILE A 76 -3.29 -12.22 -9.23
CA ILE A 76 -2.50 -11.02 -8.94
C ILE A 76 -1.36 -10.89 -9.96
N ALA A 77 -1.20 -9.69 -10.51
CA ALA A 77 -0.17 -9.38 -11.50
C ALA A 77 1.25 -9.44 -10.91
N ALA A 78 2.25 -9.48 -11.79
CA ALA A 78 3.67 -9.57 -11.41
C ALA A 78 4.13 -8.41 -10.51
N GLN A 79 3.50 -7.24 -10.65
CA GLN A 79 3.79 -6.05 -9.86
C GLN A 79 3.24 -6.13 -8.42
N GLY A 80 2.33 -7.07 -8.14
CA GLY A 80 1.61 -7.19 -6.87
C GLY A 80 0.16 -6.68 -6.97
N ALA A 81 -0.54 -6.70 -5.84
CA ALA A 81 -1.90 -6.21 -5.74
C ALA A 81 -1.90 -4.71 -5.44
N THR A 82 -2.68 -3.93 -6.16
CA THR A 82 -2.79 -2.50 -5.88
C THR A 82 -3.60 -2.26 -4.60
N ILE A 83 -3.32 -1.16 -3.91
CA ILE A 83 -4.11 -0.74 -2.74
C ILE A 83 -5.59 -0.58 -3.12
N GLY A 84 -5.87 -0.07 -4.31
CA GLY A 84 -7.22 0.02 -4.85
C GLY A 84 -7.90 -1.35 -4.97
N GLN A 85 -7.20 -2.37 -5.49
CA GLN A 85 -7.72 -3.73 -5.57
C GLN A 85 -8.00 -4.30 -4.18
N ILE A 86 -7.07 -4.16 -3.24
CA ILE A 86 -7.20 -4.69 -1.86
C ILE A 86 -8.44 -4.09 -1.16
N ILE A 87 -8.67 -2.80 -1.32
CA ILE A 87 -9.79 -2.09 -0.67
C ILE A 87 -11.13 -2.43 -1.32
N THR A 88 -11.20 -2.42 -2.66
CA THR A 88 -12.48 -2.39 -3.38
C THR A 88 -12.89 -3.74 -3.94
N THR A 89 -11.91 -4.60 -4.26
CA THR A 89 -12.12 -5.77 -5.12
C THR A 89 -11.83 -7.07 -4.40
N LEU A 90 -10.75 -7.15 -3.61
CA LEU A 90 -10.27 -8.40 -3.05
C LEU A 90 -10.96 -8.72 -1.71
N ASN A 91 -11.23 -10.01 -1.51
CA ASN A 91 -11.61 -10.51 -0.19
C ASN A 91 -10.35 -10.73 0.67
N PRO A 92 -10.46 -10.60 2.00
CA PRO A 92 -9.39 -11.02 2.90
C PRO A 92 -9.08 -12.51 2.72
N TRP A 93 -7.78 -12.83 2.68
CA TRP A 93 -7.30 -14.16 2.31
C TRP A 93 -7.24 -15.12 3.50
N LYS A 94 -7.26 -16.42 3.20
CA LYS A 94 -7.09 -17.47 4.20
C LYS A 94 -5.62 -17.81 4.36
N PHE A 95 -5.17 -17.97 5.59
CA PHE A 95 -3.89 -18.59 5.94
C PHE A 95 -4.17 -19.84 6.77
N ARG A 96 -3.71 -21.01 6.28
CA ARG A 96 -3.91 -22.31 6.97
C ARG A 96 -5.37 -22.52 7.42
N GLY A 97 -6.32 -22.25 6.54
CA GLY A 97 -7.76 -22.40 6.82
C GLY A 97 -8.42 -21.21 7.55
N THR A 98 -7.64 -20.38 8.25
CA THR A 98 -8.16 -19.22 8.99
C THR A 98 -8.26 -17.99 8.09
N ARG A 99 -9.41 -17.32 8.06
CA ARG A 99 -9.55 -16.04 7.34
C ARG A 99 -8.94 -14.93 8.19
N LEU A 100 -7.94 -14.24 7.63
CA LEU A 100 -7.32 -13.09 8.27
C LEU A 100 -7.81 -11.82 7.58
N GLY A 101 -8.12 -10.78 8.36
CA GLY A 101 -8.43 -9.44 7.85
C GLY A 101 -7.22 -8.77 7.24
N PHE A 102 -7.39 -7.58 6.68
CA PHE A 102 -6.25 -6.72 6.34
C PHE A 102 -5.94 -5.82 7.54
N CYS A 103 -4.66 -5.66 7.88
CA CYS A 103 -4.27 -4.77 8.97
C CYS A 103 -4.71 -3.33 8.65
N PRO A 104 -5.51 -2.68 9.52
CA PRO A 104 -6.02 -1.33 9.27
C PRO A 104 -4.89 -0.31 9.18
N ASP A 105 -3.92 -0.36 10.10
CA ASP A 105 -2.75 0.53 10.08
C ASP A 105 -1.93 0.39 8.79
N CYS A 106 -1.76 -0.84 8.28
CA CYS A 106 -1.08 -1.06 7.01
C CYS A 106 -1.87 -0.47 5.83
N LEU A 107 -3.20 -0.61 5.85
CA LEU A 107 -4.05 -0.05 4.81
C LEU A 107 -3.99 1.47 4.79
N ASP A 108 -4.09 2.12 5.95
CA ASP A 108 -4.10 3.57 6.05
C ASP A 108 -2.76 4.18 5.67
N MET A 109 -1.65 3.59 6.11
CA MET A 109 -0.31 4.04 5.69
C MET A 109 -0.06 3.81 4.20
N ALA A 110 -0.51 2.69 3.64
CA ALA A 110 -0.36 2.44 2.21
C ALA A 110 -1.24 3.35 1.34
N ARG A 111 -2.42 3.75 1.84
CA ARG A 111 -3.27 4.79 1.24
C ARG A 111 -2.56 6.14 1.27
N ALA A 112 -2.04 6.54 2.42
CA ALA A 112 -1.30 7.79 2.57
C ALA A 112 -0.09 7.83 1.62
N GLN A 113 0.67 6.73 1.48
CA GLN A 113 1.75 6.67 0.49
C GLN A 113 1.24 6.82 -0.95
N ALA A 114 0.13 6.16 -1.31
CA ALA A 114 -0.46 6.30 -2.64
C ALA A 114 -0.91 7.74 -2.92
N GLU A 115 -1.50 8.40 -1.93
CA GLU A 115 -1.90 9.80 -1.98
C GLU A 115 -0.69 10.72 -2.17
N LEU A 116 0.36 10.55 -1.37
CA LEU A 116 1.60 11.34 -1.47
C LEU A 116 2.28 11.17 -2.83
N ILE A 117 2.35 9.95 -3.37
CA ILE A 117 2.92 9.70 -4.72
C ILE A 117 2.08 10.37 -5.81
N SER A 118 0.77 10.50 -5.59
CA SER A 118 -0.16 11.09 -6.56
C SER A 118 -0.17 12.62 -6.56
N GLN A 119 0.44 13.26 -5.57
CA GLN A 119 0.45 14.72 -5.49
C GLN A 119 1.34 15.33 -6.60
N PRO A 120 0.79 16.21 -7.45
CA PRO A 120 1.53 16.79 -8.58
C PRO A 120 2.54 17.86 -8.15
N LYS A 121 2.29 18.57 -7.04
CA LYS A 121 3.13 19.69 -6.56
C LYS A 121 4.44 19.22 -5.96
N TYR A 122 4.38 18.22 -5.08
CA TYR A 122 5.58 17.59 -4.57
C TYR A 122 6.02 16.56 -5.60
N ARG A 123 7.05 16.86 -6.38
CA ARG A 123 7.76 15.84 -7.18
C ARG A 123 8.48 14.86 -6.24
N LEU A 124 7.78 14.25 -5.29
CA LEU A 124 8.28 13.24 -4.36
C LEU A 124 8.89 12.08 -5.14
N ARG A 125 8.29 11.67 -6.27
CA ARG A 125 8.93 10.72 -7.20
C ARG A 125 10.28 11.18 -7.74
N GLY A 126 10.44 12.47 -8.01
CA GLY A 126 11.71 13.05 -8.45
C GLY A 126 12.72 13.14 -7.31
N LEU A 127 12.28 13.58 -6.12
CA LEU A 127 13.09 13.66 -4.91
C LEU A 127 13.54 12.29 -4.41
N LEU A 128 12.65 11.30 -4.30
CA LEU A 128 12.98 9.93 -3.89
C LEU A 128 14.01 9.31 -4.85
N ARG A 129 13.84 9.46 -6.17
CA ARG A 129 14.83 9.04 -7.16
C ARG A 129 16.18 9.76 -7.03
N GLN A 130 16.20 11.00 -6.55
CA GLN A 130 17.44 11.74 -6.28
C GLN A 130 18.13 11.23 -5.01
N PHE A 131 17.38 10.80 -4.00
CA PHE A 131 17.94 10.19 -2.80
C PHE A 131 18.44 8.76 -3.02
N ASP A 132 17.78 7.97 -3.87
CA ASP A 132 18.24 6.60 -4.22
C ASP A 132 19.61 6.59 -4.95
N GLY A 133 20.01 7.71 -5.55
CA GLY A 133 21.32 7.89 -6.19
C GLY A 133 22.34 8.69 -5.38
N ALA A 134 21.95 9.21 -4.21
CA ALA A 134 22.85 10.02 -3.39
C ALA A 134 23.72 9.09 -2.53
N ALA A 135 24.99 8.92 -2.92
CA ALA A 135 25.98 8.28 -2.07
C ALA A 135 26.11 9.05 -0.75
N THR A 136 25.98 8.35 0.38
CA THR A 136 26.29 8.89 1.70
C THR A 136 27.70 9.50 1.66
N PRO A 137 27.88 10.79 2.00
CA PRO A 137 29.22 11.36 2.08
C PRO A 137 30.03 10.57 3.11
N PRO A 138 31.32 10.30 2.86
CA PRO A 138 32.17 9.66 3.85
C PRO A 138 32.22 10.52 5.12
N ALA A 139 32.19 9.85 6.27
CA ALA A 139 32.24 10.45 7.61
C ALA A 139 33.53 11.22 7.87
#